data_AF-A0A7V2TVA9-F1
#
_entry.id   AF-A0A7V2TVA9-F1
#
_cell.length_a   1.000
_cell.length_b   1.000
_cell.length_c   1.000
_cell.angle_alpha   90.00
_cell.angle_beta   90.00
_cell.angle_gamma   90.00
#
_symmetry.space_group_name_H-M   'P 1'
#
loop_
_entity.id
_entity.type
_entity.pdbx_description
1 polymer ?
#
loop_
_entity_poly.entity_id
_entity_poly.type
_entity_poly.pdbx_seq_one_letter_code
_entity_poly.pdbx_strand_id
1 'polypeptide(L)' 'MRAFKIAFAGATALVCLLGFAFPLPHPHFWWQSVPVFDALFALLGCLLILLLAKMLRLLGLRKKEETYD' A
#
# COMPACT_ATOMS: atom_id res chain seq x y z
N MET A 1 10.64 -9.41 13.01
CA MET A 1 10.63 -9.27 11.53
C MET A 1 9.74 -10.29 10.80
N ARG A 2 9.74 -11.59 11.17
CA ARG A 2 8.87 -12.60 10.51
C ARG A 2 7.37 -12.34 10.70
N ALA A 3 6.93 -12.01 11.92
CA ALA A 3 5.52 -11.73 12.22
C ALA A 3 4.95 -10.57 11.38
N PHE A 4 5.73 -9.49 11.20
CA PHE A 4 5.31 -8.35 10.37
C PHE A 4 5.14 -8.73 8.89
N LYS A 5 6.06 -9.54 8.35
CA LYS A 5 5.96 -10.04 6.96
C LYS A 5 4.72 -10.92 6.76
N ILE A 6 4.42 -11.77 7.75
CA ILE A 6 3.24 -12.66 7.71
C ILE A 6 1.95 -11.84 7.81
N ALA A 7 1.91 -10.86 8.71
CA ALA A 7 0.75 -9.97 8.85
C ALA A 7 0.48 -9.17 7.56
N PHE A 8 1.53 -8.62 6.94
CA PHE A 8 1.41 -7.89 5.69
C PHE A 8 0.94 -8.80 4.55
N ALA A 9 1.56 -9.97 4.39
CA ALA A 9 1.16 -10.94 3.37
C ALA A 9 -0.28 -11.44 3.57
N GLY A 10 -0.68 -11.68 4.82
CA GLY A 10 -2.05 -12.09 5.18
C GLY A 10 -3.08 -11.01 4.85
N ALA A 11 -2.80 -9.75 5.17
CA ALA A 11 -3.67 -8.63 4.84
C ALA A 11 -3.85 -8.46 3.33
N THR A 12 -2.76 -8.55 2.55
CA THR A 12 -2.84 -8.47 1.08
C THR A 12 -3.64 -9.63 0.49
N ALA A 13 -3.40 -10.86 0.95
CA ALA A 13 -4.15 -12.03 0.51
C ALA A 13 -5.66 -11.91 0.81
N LEU A 14 -6.02 -11.37 1.98
CA LEU A 14 -7.41 -11.14 2.37
C LEU A 14 -8.10 -10.14 1.45
N VAL A 15 -7.45 -9.01 1.13
CA VAL A 15 -8.02 -7.99 0.23
C VAL A 15 -8.20 -8.56 -1.19
N CYS A 16 -7.25 -9.35 -1.68
CA CYS A 16 -7.40 -10.04 -2.97
C CYS A 16 -8.59 -11.01 -2.98
N LEU A 17 -8.77 -11.78 -1.91
CA LEU A 17 -9.91 -12.71 -1.76
C LEU A 17 -11.24 -11.96 -1.72
N LEU A 18 -11.33 -10.84 -1.00
CA LEU A 18 -12.53 -10.01 -0.94
C LEU A 18 -12.87 -9.40 -2.30
N GLY A 19 -11.86 -8.93 -3.04
CA GLY A 19 -12.05 -8.39 -4.40
C GLY A 19 -12.48 -9.44 -5.43
N PHE A 20 -12.23 -10.74 -5.16
CA PHE A 20 -12.73 -11.85 -5.99
C PHE A 20 -14.12 -12.30 -5.55
N ALA A 21 -14.41 -12.33 -4.25
CA ALA A 21 -15.68 -12.77 -3.69
C ALA A 21 -16.82 -11.76 -3.92
N PHE A 22 -16.52 -10.47 -4.00
CA PHE A 22 -17.51 -9.40 -4.19
C PHE A 22 -17.21 -8.58 -5.45
N PRO A 23 -17.47 -9.13 -6.65
CA PRO A 23 -17.38 -8.34 -7.87
C PRO A 23 -18.44 -7.23 -7.86
N LEU A 24 -18.04 -5.98 -8.12
CA LEU A 24 -18.97 -4.86 -8.20
C LEU A 24 -19.97 -5.10 -9.36
N PRO A 25 -21.28 -5.23 -9.11
CA PRO A 25 -22.27 -5.57 -10.14
C PRO A 25 -22.51 -4.42 -11.14
N HIS A 26 -22.14 -3.19 -10.79
CA HIS A 26 -22.25 -2.02 -11.66
C HIS A 26 -20.91 -1.28 -11.72
N PRO A 27 -19.95 -1.72 -12.56
CA PRO A 27 -18.71 -0.99 -12.77
C PRO A 27 -19.04 0.35 -13.44
N HIS A 28 -18.83 1.47 -12.75
CA HIS A 28 -19.00 2.81 -13.32
C HIS A 28 -17.85 3.16 -14.26
N PHE A 29 -16.70 2.53 -14.04
CA PHE A 29 -15.51 2.67 -14.86
C PHE A 29 -14.97 1.31 -15.27
N TRP A 30 -14.42 1.23 -16.49
CA TRP A 30 -13.80 0.03 -17.07
C TRP A 30 -12.77 -0.69 -16.18
N TRP A 31 -11.97 0.06 -15.40
CA TRP A 31 -10.98 -0.50 -14.49
C TRP A 31 -11.56 -1.16 -13.22
N GLN A 32 -12.80 -0.84 -12.84
CA GLN A 32 -13.49 -1.52 -11.73
C GLN A 32 -13.98 -2.92 -12.11
N SER A 33 -13.96 -3.27 -13.41
CA SER A 33 -14.29 -4.61 -13.89
C SER A 33 -13.17 -5.62 -13.62
N VAL A 34 -11.95 -5.17 -13.30
CA VAL A 34 -10.82 -6.05 -13.06
C VAL A 34 -10.86 -6.48 -11.59
N PRO A 35 -11.12 -7.77 -11.28
CA PRO A 35 -11.04 -8.24 -9.91
C PRO A 35 -9.61 -8.02 -9.40
N VAL A 36 -9.45 -7.66 -8.12
CA VAL A 36 -8.14 -7.40 -7.49
C VAL A 36 -7.49 -6.05 -7.87
N PHE A 37 -8.10 -5.22 -8.73
CA PHE A 37 -7.57 -3.89 -9.07
C PHE A 37 -7.30 -3.02 -7.85
N ASP A 38 -8.22 -3.01 -6.88
CA ASP A 38 -8.08 -2.24 -5.65
C ASP A 38 -6.88 -2.68 -4.81
N ALA A 39 -6.58 -3.98 -4.78
CA ALA A 39 -5.42 -4.51 -4.06
C ALA A 39 -4.12 -4.06 -4.73
N LEU A 40 -4.04 -4.11 -6.06
CA LEU A 40 -2.89 -3.64 -6.82
C LEU A 40 -2.70 -2.13 -6.63
N PHE A 41 -3.78 -1.36 -6.69
CA PHE A 41 -3.73 0.09 -6.52
C PHE A 41 -3.30 0.48 -5.10
N ALA A 42 -3.81 -0.21 -4.08
CA ALA A 42 -3.40 -0.01 -2.69
C ALA A 42 -1.91 -0.35 -2.48
N LEU A 43 -1.42 -1.43 -3.10
CA LEU A 43 -0.02 -1.83 -3.02
C LEU A 43 0.89 -0.81 -3.72
N LEU A 44 0.49 -0.34 -4.90
CA LEU A 44 1.20 0.70 -5.64
C LEU A 44 1.23 2.02 -4.86
N GLY A 45 0.09 2.44 -4.29
CA GLY A 45 -0.02 3.64 -3.47
C GLY A 45 0.85 3.58 -2.22
N CYS A 46 0.87 2.43 -1.53
CA CYS A 46 1.76 2.22 -0.38
C CYS A 46 3.24 2.36 -0.78
N LEU A 47 3.64 1.73 -1.89
CA LEU A 47 5.00 1.78 -2.40
C LEU A 47 5.39 3.20 -2.84
N LEU A 48 4.46 3.94 -3.45
CA LEU A 48 4.64 5.34 -3.84
C LEU A 48 4.87 6.24 -2.61
N ILE A 49 4.09 6.06 -1.54
CA ILE A 49 4.27 6.81 -0.28
C ILE A 49 5.64 6.48 0.35
N LEU A 50 6.08 5.23 0.32
CA LEU A 50 7.40 4.84 0.83
C LEU A 50 8.54 5.49 0.03
N LEU A 51 8.43 5.52 -1.30
CA LEU A 51 9.39 6.19 -2.17
C LEU A 51 9.40 7.70 -1.90
N LEU A 52 8.23 8.32 -1.76
CA LEU A 52 8.11 9.74 -1.47
C LEU A 52 8.71 10.07 -0.09
N ALA A 53 8.45 9.25 0.92
CA ALA A 53 9.07 9.38 2.25
C ALA A 53 10.61 9.25 2.18
N LYS A 54 11.13 8.35 1.34
CA LYS A 54 12.57 8.21 1.11
C LYS A 54 13.15 9.44 0.38
N MET A 55 12.43 10.00 -0.58
CA MET A 55 12.83 11.21 -1.30
C MET A 55 12.84 12.43 -0.37
N LEU A 56 11.82 12.60 0.46
CA LEU A 56 11.76 13.65 1.49
C LEU A 56 12.91 13.54 2.50
N ARG A 57 13.34 12.32 2.83
CA ARG A 57 14.53 12.08 3.65
C ARG A 57 15.80 12.57 2.97
N LEU A 58 15.96 12.33 1.67
CA LEU A 58 17.12 12.79 0.88
C LEU A 58 17.14 14.32 0.69
N LEU A 59 15.97 14.96 0.63
CA LEU A 59 15.84 16.42 0.58
C LEU A 59 16.26 17.13 1.88
N GLY A 60 16.71 16.40 2.90
CA GLY A 60 17.25 17.00 4.13
C GLY A 60 16.18 17.58 5.05
N LEU A 61 14.88 17.31 4.81
CA LEU A 61 13.77 17.74 5.66
C LEU A 61 13.75 17.07 7.05
N ARG A 62 14.63 16.09 7.29
CA ARG A 62 14.88 15.58 8.64
C ARG A 62 15.74 16.59 9.39
N LYS A 63 15.10 17.39 10.25
CA LYS A 63 15.79 18.10 11.34
C LYS A 63 16.68 17.07 12.05
N LYS A 64 17.99 17.31 12.10
CA LYS A 64 18.87 16.60 13.04
C LYS A 64 18.36 17.02 14.41
N GLU A 65 17.59 16.15 15.06
CA GLU A 65 17.46 16.27 16.50
C GLU A 65 18.83 15.88 17.04
N GLU A 66 19.60 16.90 17.40
CA GLU A 66 20.76 16.74 18.26
C GLU A 66 20.21 16.23 19.59
N THR A 67 20.17 14.91 19.71
CA THR A 67 19.93 14.22 20.97
C THR A 67 21.06 14.65 21.90
N TYR A 68 20.73 15.51 22.87
CA TYR A 68 21.51 15.85 24.06
C TYR A 68 22.99 15.42 24.02
N ASP A 69 23.87 16.37 23.69
CA ASP A 69 25.18 16.47 24.35
C ASP A 69 25.02 17.25 25.67
#